data_AF-A0A7J4MUF0-F1
#
_entry.id   AF-A0A7J4MUF0-F1
#
_cell.length_a   1.000
_cell.length_b   1.000
_cell.length_c   1.000
_cell.angle_alpha   90.00
_cell.angle_beta   90.00
_cell.angle_gamma   90.00
#
_symmetry.space_group_name_H-M   'P 1'
#
loop_
_entity.id
_entity.type
_entity.pdbx_description
1 polymer ?
#
loop_
_entity_poly.entity_id
_entity_poly.type
_entity_poly.pdbx_seq_one_letter_code
_entity_poly.pdbx_strand_id
1 'polypeptide(L)' 'MAIMASRKHLKRFKSPVHWPIHPKEYKWTVKPSPG' A
#
# COMPACT_ATOMS: atom_id res chain seq x y z
N MET A 1 15.46 -11.47 -11.74
CA MET A 1 14.46 -10.65 -12.46
C MET A 1 13.25 -10.47 -11.56
N ALA A 2 12.89 -9.25 -11.13
CA ALA A 2 11.68 -9.03 -10.35
C ALA A 2 10.48 -8.89 -11.29
N ILE A 3 9.38 -9.58 -11.00
CA ILE A 3 8.14 -9.47 -11.78
C ILE A 3 7.54 -8.08 -11.49
N MET A 4 7.68 -7.15 -12.43
CA MET A 4 7.11 -5.79 -12.32
C MET A 4 5.61 -5.75 -12.67
N ALA A 5 4.94 -6.91 -12.72
CA ALA A 5 3.49 -6.99 -12.87
C ALA A 5 2.79 -6.14 -11.81
N SER A 6 1.59 -5.64 -12.13
CA SER A 6 0.80 -4.76 -11.26
C SER A 6 0.74 -5.30 -9.83
N ARG A 7 1.43 -4.62 -8.89
CA ARG A 7 1.50 -5.04 -7.49
C ARG A 7 0.11 -4.95 -6.89
N LYS A 8 -0.53 -6.06 -6.55
CA LYS A 8 -1.92 -6.07 -6.04
C LYS A 8 -2.04 -5.60 -4.58
N HIS A 9 -0.96 -5.64 -3.80
CA HIS A 9 -0.97 -5.27 -2.38
C HIS A 9 -0.14 -4.02 -2.11
N LEU A 10 -0.62 -3.17 -1.20
CA LEU A 10 0.09 -1.98 -0.69
C LEU A 10 0.46 -2.19 0.78
N LYS A 11 1.76 -2.09 1.10
CA LYS A 11 2.22 -2.09 2.50
C LYS A 11 1.80 -0.79 3.16
N ARG A 12 1.30 -0.88 4.39
CA ARG A 12 0.83 0.28 5.17
C ARG A 12 1.97 1.26 5.49
N PHE A 13 3.18 0.77 5.74
CA PHE A 13 4.37 1.63 5.90
C PHE A 13 4.69 2.49 4.66
N LYS A 14 4.29 2.05 3.46
CA LYS A 14 4.48 2.79 2.20
C LYS A 14 3.23 3.55 1.78
N SER A 15 2.25 3.73 2.67
CA SER A 15 1.06 4.53 2.34
C SER A 15 1.39 6.03 2.26
N PRO A 16 0.60 6.81 1.53
CA PRO A 16 0.70 8.27 1.52
C PRO A 16 0.55 8.88 2.92
N VAL A 17 1.24 9.98 3.17
CA VAL A 17 1.25 10.68 4.48
C VAL A 17 -0.11 11.34 4.79
N HIS A 18 -0.89 11.71 3.77
CA HIS A 18 -2.20 12.36 3.95
C HIS A 18 -3.31 11.37 4.35
N TRP A 19 -3.04 10.06 4.41
CA TRP A 19 -4.03 9.08 4.84
C TRP A 19 -4.11 9.02 6.36
N PRO A 20 -5.31 9.00 6.97
CA PRO A 20 -5.50 8.88 8.41
C PRO A 20 -5.27 7.43 8.87
N ILE A 21 -4.05 6.92 8.72
CA ILE A 21 -3.71 5.52 8.89
C ILE A 21 -2.43 5.38 9.72
N HIS A 22 -2.51 4.77 10.91
CA HIS A 22 -1.33 4.50 11.73
C HIS A 22 -0.39 3.50 11.04
N PRO A 23 0.88 3.85 10.74
CA PRO A 23 1.76 3.03 9.90
C PRO A 23 2.24 1.73 10.56
N LYS A 24 2.16 1.63 11.90
CA LYS A 24 2.64 0.48 12.68
C LYS A 24 1.54 -0.46 13.18
N GLU A 25 0.28 -0.12 12.96
CA GLU A 25 -0.86 -0.87 13.51
C GLU A 25 -1.08 -2.18 12.74
N TYR A 26 -0.88 -2.16 11.42
CA TYR A 26 -1.09 -3.31 10.55
C TYR A 26 -0.05 -3.37 9.42
N LYS A 27 0.16 -4.57 8.85
CA LYS A 27 1.16 -4.80 7.78
C LYS A 27 0.71 -4.29 6.40
N TRP A 28 -0.60 -4.29 6.13
CA TRP A 28 -1.18 -4.02 4.81
C TRP A 28 -2.25 -2.94 4.88
N THR A 29 -2.45 -2.23 3.76
CA THR A 29 -3.54 -1.27 3.56
C THR A 29 -4.24 -1.55 2.24
N VAL A 30 -5.44 -1.01 2.06
CA VAL A 30 -6.21 -1.13 0.81
C VAL A 30 -5.44 -0.43 -0.31
N LYS A 31 -5.18 -1.14 -1.41
CA LYS A 31 -4.64 -0.55 -2.63
C LYS A 31 -5.81 0.00 -3.44
N PRO A 32 -5.93 1.32 -3.64
CA PRO A 32 -6.98 1.87 -4.48
C PRO A 32 -6.78 1.39 -5.93
N SER A 33 -7.90 1.11 -6.60
CA SER A 33 -7.90 0.85 -8.03
C SER A 33 -7.44 2.12 -8.77
N PRO A 34 -6.61 1.99 -9.81
CA PRO A 34 -6.40 3.11 -10.72
C PRO A 34 -7.76 3.44 -11.37
N GLY A 35 -8.16 4.70 -11.26
CA GLY A 35 -9.30 5.24 -12.02
C GLY A 35 -8.96 5.38 -13.49
#